data_AF-G2H1K2-F1
#
_entry.id   AF-G2H1K2-F1
#
_cell.length_a   1.000
_cell.length_b   1.000
_cell.length_c   1.000
_cell.angle_alpha   90.00
_cell.angle_beta   90.00
_cell.angle_gamma   90.00
#
_symmetry.space_group_name_H-M   'P 1'
#
loop_
_entity.id
_entity.type
_entity.pdbx_description
1 polymer ?
#
loop_
_entity_poly.entity_id
_entity_poly.type
_entity_poly.pdbx_seq_one_letter_code
_entity_poly.pdbx_strand_id
1 'polypeptide(L)'
;KGLNSVAHFRLAAPATLAILPLTDVPDDFRNHLTTYLFIVEGGFDYNGKILSPLDEKKIRQHLRTVKDKVDVVSVCGVFSPVSNVQELRVAELVHEELGSEIPVSLSHKIGSIGLLERENASILNAVLFSTAQNIANGFSQALQAHNINAEIFFWSKRRHINASQTRAIISYPH
;
A
#
# COMPACT_ATOMS: atom_id res chain seq x y z
N LYS A 1 -15.50 -13.56 -3.79
CA LYS A 1 -14.89 -12.35 -3.20
C LYS A 1 -13.43 -12.31 -3.67
N GLY A 2 -12.98 -11.26 -4.33
CA GLY A 2 -11.65 -11.27 -4.96
C GLY A 2 -10.87 -9.96 -4.94
N LEU A 3 -11.42 -8.87 -4.40
CA LEU A 3 -10.72 -7.60 -4.24
C LEU A 3 -11.03 -7.04 -2.86
N ASN A 4 -10.03 -6.45 -2.22
CA ASN A 4 -10.17 -5.83 -0.92
C ASN A 4 -10.88 -4.48 -1.03
N SER A 5 -11.70 -4.17 -0.04
CA SER A 5 -12.20 -2.83 0.22
C SER A 5 -11.10 -1.97 0.86
N VAL A 6 -10.87 -0.75 0.36
CA VAL A 6 -9.67 0.05 0.67
C VAL A 6 -10.04 1.44 1.18
N ALA A 7 -9.42 1.87 2.28
CA ALA A 7 -9.33 3.30 2.61
C ALA A 7 -7.98 3.85 2.12
N HIS A 8 -8.00 4.97 1.40
CA HIS A 8 -6.81 5.60 0.86
C HIS A 8 -6.63 7.01 1.43
N PHE A 9 -5.42 7.30 1.92
CA PHE A 9 -5.03 8.60 2.45
C PHE A 9 -3.91 9.21 1.61
N ARG A 10 -4.21 10.33 0.93
CA ARG A 10 -3.21 11.18 0.29
C ARG A 10 -2.80 12.31 1.24
N LEU A 11 -1.52 12.37 1.61
CA LEU A 11 -0.92 13.39 2.49
C LEU A 11 -0.33 14.50 1.62
N ALA A 12 -1.17 15.47 1.23
CA ALA A 12 -0.84 16.40 0.15
C ALA A 12 -1.68 17.69 0.08
N ALA A 13 -2.59 17.93 1.03
CA ALA A 13 -3.33 19.18 1.07
C ALA A 13 -2.44 20.36 1.53
N PRO A 14 -2.65 21.58 1.00
CA PRO A 14 -3.63 21.97 -0.02
C PRO A 14 -3.14 21.83 -1.47
N ALA A 15 -1.87 21.50 -1.69
CA ALA A 15 -1.18 21.64 -2.97
C ALA A 15 -1.69 20.74 -4.12
N THR A 16 -2.52 19.73 -3.83
CA THR A 16 -2.93 18.69 -4.80
C THR A 16 -4.44 18.46 -4.89
N LEU A 17 -5.26 19.42 -4.46
CA LEU A 17 -6.73 19.28 -4.46
C LEU A 17 -7.34 19.24 -5.88
N ALA A 18 -6.61 19.66 -6.92
CA ALA A 18 -7.11 19.72 -8.29
C ALA A 18 -7.11 18.36 -9.03
N ILE A 19 -6.38 17.36 -8.53
CA ILE A 19 -6.27 16.02 -9.14
C ILE A 19 -6.73 15.01 -8.09
N LEU A 20 -7.68 14.13 -8.43
CA LEU A 20 -8.21 13.16 -7.47
C LEU A 20 -7.38 11.86 -7.45
N PRO A 21 -7.39 11.08 -6.37
CA PRO A 21 -6.84 9.73 -6.39
C PRO A 21 -7.52 8.87 -7.45
N LEU A 22 -6.75 7.94 -8.03
CA LEU A 22 -7.17 7.11 -9.19
C LEU A 22 -7.38 7.91 -10.48
N THR A 23 -6.71 9.05 -10.63
CA THR A 23 -6.57 9.70 -11.95
C THR A 23 -5.82 8.76 -12.90
N ASP A 24 -6.22 8.76 -14.17
CA ASP A 24 -5.72 7.88 -15.25
C ASP A 24 -6.07 6.39 -15.10
N VAL A 25 -6.92 6.03 -14.13
CA VAL A 25 -7.48 4.68 -14.01
C VAL A 25 -8.79 4.61 -14.79
N PRO A 26 -8.98 3.61 -15.69
CA PRO A 26 -10.22 3.43 -16.43
C PRO A 26 -11.46 3.37 -15.52
N ASP A 27 -12.54 4.05 -15.92
CA ASP A 27 -13.77 4.17 -15.13
C ASP A 27 -14.43 2.82 -14.85
N ASP A 28 -14.39 1.91 -15.83
CA ASP A 28 -14.87 0.54 -15.67
C ASP A 28 -14.13 -0.13 -14.51
N PHE A 29 -12.80 -0.09 -14.47
CA PHE A 29 -12.03 -0.65 -13.37
C PHE A 29 -12.34 0.05 -12.04
N ARG A 30 -12.37 1.39 -12.03
CA ARG A 30 -12.66 2.20 -10.83
C ARG A 30 -14.00 1.86 -10.21
N ASN A 31 -15.04 1.63 -11.02
CA ASN A 31 -16.39 1.31 -10.56
C ASN A 31 -16.49 -0.07 -9.89
N HIS A 32 -15.52 -0.96 -10.10
CA HIS A 32 -15.44 -2.25 -9.42
C HIS A 32 -14.67 -2.18 -8.10
N LEU A 33 -14.02 -1.06 -7.79
CA LEU A 33 -13.26 -0.89 -6.55
C LEU A 33 -14.14 -0.32 -5.44
N THR A 34 -14.19 -1.02 -4.30
CA THR A 34 -14.74 -0.43 -3.06
C THR A 34 -13.66 0.42 -2.40
N THR A 35 -13.67 1.73 -2.65
CA THR A 35 -12.64 2.66 -2.18
C THR A 35 -13.23 3.84 -1.41
N TYR A 36 -12.56 4.22 -0.31
CA TYR A 36 -12.81 5.44 0.45
C TYR A 36 -11.58 6.33 0.30
N LEU A 37 -11.74 7.48 -0.34
CA LEU A 37 -10.61 8.35 -0.73
C LEU A 37 -10.58 9.60 0.15
N PHE A 38 -9.45 9.83 0.82
CA PHE A 38 -9.23 10.97 1.69
C PHE A 38 -7.99 11.75 1.24
N ILE A 39 -8.12 13.06 1.09
CA ILE A 39 -6.99 13.98 0.91
C ILE A 39 -6.87 14.79 2.18
N VAL A 40 -5.72 14.70 2.85
CA VAL A 40 -5.44 15.35 4.14
C VAL A 40 -4.15 16.14 4.08
N GLU A 41 -3.99 17.03 5.05
CA GLU A 41 -2.80 17.80 5.31
C GLU A 41 -1.60 16.87 5.57
N GLY A 42 -0.45 17.23 5.02
CA GLY A 42 0.76 16.43 5.11
C GLY A 42 1.64 16.61 3.88
N GLY A 43 2.61 15.72 3.75
CA GLY A 43 3.63 15.71 2.72
C GLY A 43 4.91 16.42 3.15
N PHE A 44 5.94 16.15 2.36
CA PHE A 44 7.21 16.85 2.41
C PHE A 44 7.38 17.66 1.12
N ASP A 45 8.29 18.61 1.15
CA ASP A 45 8.85 19.27 -0.02
C ASP A 45 10.04 18.46 -0.58
N TYR A 46 10.49 18.73 -1.80
CA TYR A 46 11.58 17.99 -2.45
C TYR A 46 12.91 18.04 -1.66
N ASN A 47 13.08 19.07 -0.82
CA ASN A 47 14.21 19.24 0.09
C ASN A 47 14.07 18.47 1.42
N GLY A 48 13.00 17.68 1.60
CA GLY A 48 12.73 16.94 2.84
C GLY A 48 12.18 17.78 3.99
N LYS A 49 11.86 19.06 3.76
CA LYS A 49 11.14 19.90 4.73
C LYS A 49 9.67 19.52 4.76
N ILE A 50 9.02 19.66 5.91
CA ILE A 50 7.57 19.43 6.03
C ILE A 50 6.84 20.45 5.15
N LEU A 51 5.97 19.94 4.25
CA LEU A 51 5.09 20.79 3.44
C LEU A 51 3.92 21.30 4.31
N SER A 52 3.26 20.38 5.00
CA SER A 52 2.23 20.65 5.99
C SER A 52 2.32 19.62 7.12
N PRO A 53 2.06 20.01 8.38
CA PRO A 53 1.91 19.04 9.45
C PRO A 53 0.70 18.14 9.21
N LEU A 54 0.73 16.93 9.77
CA LEU A 54 -0.43 16.04 9.79
C LEU A 54 -1.50 16.59 10.75
N ASP A 55 -2.76 16.59 10.31
CA ASP A 55 -3.90 16.72 11.21
C ASP A 55 -4.33 15.32 11.68
N GLU A 56 -3.66 14.82 12.74
CA GLU A 56 -3.97 13.48 13.28
C GLU A 56 -5.42 13.34 13.72
N LYS A 57 -6.04 14.43 14.20
CA LYS A 57 -7.43 14.41 14.68
C LYS A 57 -8.38 14.15 13.51
N LYS A 58 -8.18 14.83 12.39
CA LYS A 58 -8.94 14.63 11.15
C LYS A 58 -8.70 13.25 10.55
N ILE A 59 -7.46 12.75 10.57
CA ILE A 59 -7.13 11.39 10.10
C ILE A 59 -7.88 10.34 10.93
N ARG A 60 -7.86 10.45 12.26
CA ARG A 60 -8.64 9.55 13.15
C ARG A 60 -10.13 9.62 12.88
N GLN A 61 -10.68 10.82 12.65
CA GLN A 61 -12.09 10.97 12.29
C GLN A 61 -12.41 10.19 11.02
N HIS A 62 -11.60 10.33 9.96
CA HIS A 62 -11.78 9.55 8.73
C HIS A 62 -11.67 8.04 8.96
N LEU A 63 -10.66 7.59 9.71
CA LEU A 63 -10.48 6.16 10.04
C LEU A 63 -11.73 5.60 10.73
N ARG A 64 -12.29 6.32 11.71
CA ARG A 64 -13.54 5.90 12.38
C ARG A 64 -14.73 5.75 11.42
N THR A 65 -14.80 6.55 10.35
CA THR A 65 -15.90 6.43 9.36
C THR A 65 -15.84 5.16 8.52
N VAL A 66 -14.65 4.58 8.37
CA VAL A 66 -14.39 3.38 7.56
C VAL A 66 -14.14 2.12 8.38
N LYS A 67 -14.20 2.23 9.71
CA LYS A 67 -14.07 1.09 10.62
C LYS A 67 -15.10 0.00 10.27
N ASP A 68 -14.62 -1.24 10.21
CA ASP A 68 -15.37 -2.44 9.82
C ASP A 68 -15.92 -2.43 8.37
N LYS A 69 -15.51 -1.45 7.54
CA LYS A 69 -15.93 -1.33 6.13
C LYS A 69 -14.80 -1.52 5.13
N VAL A 70 -13.56 -1.61 5.61
CA VAL A 70 -12.36 -1.75 4.78
C VAL A 70 -11.50 -2.91 5.26
N ASP A 71 -10.91 -3.62 4.31
CA ASP A 71 -10.02 -4.75 4.58
C ASP A 71 -8.55 -4.29 4.71
N VAL A 72 -8.22 -3.11 4.17
CA VAL A 72 -6.84 -2.61 4.05
C VAL A 72 -6.80 -1.09 3.94
N VAL A 73 -5.71 -0.48 4.40
CA VAL A 73 -5.45 0.96 4.24
C VAL A 73 -4.27 1.19 3.29
N SER A 74 -4.36 2.21 2.44
CA SER A 74 -3.26 2.71 1.59
C SER A 74 -2.93 4.15 1.98
N VAL A 75 -1.64 4.48 2.05
CA VAL A 75 -1.17 5.83 2.40
C VAL A 75 -0.13 6.30 1.38
N CYS A 76 -0.32 7.49 0.84
CA CYS A 76 0.60 8.11 -0.10
C CYS A 76 0.90 9.57 0.29
N GLY A 77 2.15 9.85 0.64
CA GLY A 77 2.63 11.22 0.89
C GLY A 77 3.36 11.86 -0.29
N VAL A 78 3.22 13.18 -0.43
CA VAL A 78 4.10 13.96 -1.32
C VAL A 78 5.54 13.82 -0.85
N PHE A 79 6.43 13.49 -1.78
CA PHE A 79 7.85 13.21 -1.53
C PHE A 79 8.12 12.20 -0.40
N SER A 80 7.21 11.24 -0.17
CA SER A 80 7.43 10.17 0.82
C SER A 80 8.66 9.27 0.58
N PRO A 81 9.19 9.10 -0.65
CA PRO A 81 10.50 8.46 -0.85
C PRO A 81 11.67 9.23 -0.24
N VAL A 82 11.54 10.55 -0.04
CA VAL A 82 12.55 11.40 0.63
C VAL A 82 12.41 11.27 2.14
N SER A 83 11.17 11.32 2.65
CA SER A 83 10.87 11.14 4.07
C SER A 83 9.55 10.42 4.26
N ASN A 84 9.60 9.24 4.88
CA ASN A 84 8.44 8.37 5.12
C ASN A 84 7.82 8.56 6.51
N VAL A 85 8.32 9.50 7.31
CA VAL A 85 7.92 9.68 8.72
C VAL A 85 6.41 9.87 8.87
N GLN A 86 5.80 10.68 8.02
CA GLN A 86 4.36 10.91 8.08
C GLN A 86 3.54 9.69 7.60
N GLU A 87 4.02 8.94 6.60
CA GLU A 87 3.37 7.70 6.18
C GLU A 87 3.38 6.65 7.31
N LEU A 88 4.51 6.51 8.01
CA LEU A 88 4.64 5.62 9.16
C LEU A 88 3.74 6.07 10.31
N ARG A 89 3.68 7.38 10.59
CA ARG A 89 2.79 7.90 11.63
C ARG A 89 1.33 7.59 11.32
N VAL A 90 0.90 7.74 10.07
CA VAL A 90 -0.48 7.37 9.67
C VAL A 90 -0.73 5.87 9.82
N ALA A 91 0.26 5.01 9.55
CA ALA A 91 0.12 3.57 9.80
C ALA A 91 -0.10 3.25 11.29
N GLU A 92 0.60 3.95 12.19
CA GLU A 92 0.35 3.82 13.64
C GLU A 92 -1.08 4.24 14.00
N LEU A 93 -1.56 5.38 13.48
CA LEU A 93 -2.94 5.84 13.70
C LEU A 93 -3.97 4.82 13.18
N VAL A 94 -3.69 4.18 12.05
CA VAL A 94 -4.52 3.12 11.49
C VAL A 94 -4.62 1.95 12.46
N HIS A 95 -3.50 1.45 12.98
CA HIS A 95 -3.49 0.34 13.93
C HIS A 95 -4.17 0.68 15.25
N GLU A 96 -4.03 1.92 15.72
CA GLU A 96 -4.70 2.41 16.93
C GLU A 96 -6.23 2.47 16.78
N GLU A 97 -6.77 2.89 15.62
CA GLU A 97 -8.21 3.09 15.43
C GLU A 97 -8.94 1.85 14.88
N LEU A 98 -8.28 1.11 13.99
CA LEU A 98 -8.86 0.00 13.22
C LEU A 98 -8.41 -1.40 13.70
N GLY A 99 -7.36 -1.46 14.53
CA GLY A 99 -6.80 -2.71 15.06
C GLY A 99 -5.44 -3.07 14.44
N SER A 100 -4.62 -3.82 15.18
CA SER A 100 -3.23 -4.15 14.81
C SER A 100 -3.10 -4.98 13.53
N GLU A 101 -4.12 -5.76 13.21
CA GLU A 101 -4.07 -6.73 12.11
C GLU A 101 -4.41 -6.13 10.74
N ILE A 102 -4.90 -4.88 10.69
CA ILE A 102 -5.26 -4.28 9.40
C ILE A 102 -3.98 -4.02 8.57
N PRO A 103 -3.89 -4.52 7.34
CA PRO A 103 -2.73 -4.29 6.51
C PRO A 103 -2.66 -2.81 6.05
N VAL A 104 -1.44 -2.30 5.89
CA VAL A 104 -1.18 -0.94 5.43
C VAL A 104 -0.20 -0.92 4.26
N SER A 105 -0.66 -0.46 3.10
CA SER A 105 0.16 -0.24 1.89
C SER A 105 0.77 1.16 1.93
N LEU A 106 2.09 1.25 2.07
CA LEU A 106 2.82 2.51 2.17
C LEU A 106 3.54 2.85 0.87
N SER A 107 3.25 4.02 0.31
CA SER A 107 3.75 4.39 -1.01
C SER A 107 5.26 4.64 -1.07
N HIS A 108 5.93 5.02 0.04
CA HIS A 108 7.40 5.19 0.05
C HIS A 108 8.15 3.89 -0.29
N LYS A 109 7.49 2.74 -0.13
CA LYS A 109 8.04 1.44 -0.54
C LYS A 109 7.98 1.22 -2.05
N ILE A 110 7.45 2.15 -2.84
CA ILE A 110 7.30 2.05 -4.30
C ILE A 110 8.40 2.90 -4.97
N GLY A 111 9.15 2.29 -5.89
CA GLY A 111 10.37 2.88 -6.47
C GLY A 111 10.18 4.00 -7.51
N SER A 112 9.02 4.68 -7.53
CA SER A 112 8.76 5.80 -8.44
C SER A 112 8.83 7.15 -7.72
N ILE A 113 9.27 8.21 -8.43
CA ILE A 113 9.30 9.60 -7.96
C ILE A 113 7.95 10.31 -8.20
N GLY A 114 7.12 9.84 -9.13
CA GLY A 114 5.81 10.45 -9.41
C GLY A 114 4.79 10.21 -8.30
N LEU A 115 4.07 11.25 -7.88
CA LEU A 115 3.00 11.13 -6.87
C LEU A 115 1.88 10.19 -7.35
N LEU A 116 1.32 10.46 -8.53
CA LEU A 116 0.18 9.70 -9.08
C LEU A 116 0.54 8.24 -9.35
N GLU A 117 1.72 7.99 -9.90
CA GLU A 117 2.21 6.63 -10.15
C GLU A 117 2.33 5.82 -8.85
N ARG A 118 2.94 6.42 -7.81
CA ARG A 118 3.05 5.78 -6.49
C ARG A 118 1.68 5.57 -5.84
N GLU A 119 0.81 6.56 -5.94
CA GLU A 119 -0.53 6.49 -5.37
C GLU A 119 -1.34 5.36 -6.00
N ASN A 120 -1.42 5.33 -7.33
CA ASN A 120 -2.12 4.29 -8.07
C ASN A 120 -1.56 2.91 -7.74
N ALA A 121 -0.22 2.76 -7.71
CA ALA A 121 0.40 1.49 -7.34
C ALA A 121 0.14 1.10 -5.88
N SER A 122 0.09 2.05 -4.94
CA SER A 122 -0.22 1.77 -3.53
C SER A 122 -1.66 1.29 -3.33
N ILE A 123 -2.62 1.93 -4.01
CA ILE A 123 -4.03 1.53 -3.98
C ILE A 123 -4.19 0.16 -4.62
N LEU A 124 -3.62 -0.08 -5.81
CA LEU A 124 -3.70 -1.37 -6.49
C LEU A 124 -3.09 -2.51 -5.66
N ASN A 125 -1.94 -2.27 -5.02
CA ASN A 125 -1.34 -3.24 -4.10
C ASN A 125 -2.27 -3.57 -2.92
N ALA A 126 -2.97 -2.58 -2.39
CA ALA A 126 -3.94 -2.78 -1.31
C ALA A 126 -5.15 -3.61 -1.77
N VAL A 127 -5.75 -3.22 -2.90
CA VAL A 127 -6.89 -3.90 -3.53
C VAL A 127 -6.59 -5.39 -3.77
N LEU A 128 -5.37 -5.73 -4.21
CA LEU A 128 -4.97 -7.09 -4.58
C LEU A 128 -4.37 -7.92 -3.43
N PHE A 129 -4.21 -7.34 -2.24
CA PHE A 129 -3.43 -7.94 -1.15
C PHE A 129 -3.91 -9.35 -0.75
N SER A 130 -5.22 -9.54 -0.51
CA SER A 130 -5.76 -10.84 -0.12
C SER A 130 -5.71 -11.86 -1.26
N THR A 131 -5.86 -11.41 -2.50
CA THR A 131 -5.78 -12.26 -3.69
C THR A 131 -4.36 -12.78 -3.90
N ALA A 132 -3.36 -11.91 -3.73
CA ALA A 132 -1.96 -12.33 -3.76
C ALA A 132 -1.64 -13.35 -2.65
N GLN A 133 -2.15 -13.14 -1.42
CA GLN A 133 -1.98 -14.09 -0.32
C GLN A 133 -2.63 -15.44 -0.60
N ASN A 134 -3.85 -15.45 -1.14
CA ASN A 134 -4.55 -16.70 -1.47
C ASN A 134 -3.81 -17.50 -2.54
N ILE A 135 -3.29 -16.83 -3.58
CA ILE A 135 -2.47 -17.47 -4.61
C ILE A 135 -1.20 -18.06 -3.99
N ALA A 136 -0.52 -17.30 -3.13
CA ALA A 136 0.68 -17.75 -2.47
C ALA A 136 0.43 -18.97 -1.57
N ASN A 137 -0.63 -18.93 -0.77
CA ASN A 137 -1.01 -20.02 0.12
C ASN A 137 -1.44 -21.28 -0.64
N GLY A 138 -2.23 -21.13 -1.70
CA GLY A 138 -2.64 -22.26 -2.55
C GLY A 138 -1.45 -22.96 -3.20
N PHE A 139 -0.45 -22.18 -3.64
CA PHE A 139 0.79 -22.74 -4.19
C PHE A 139 1.61 -23.49 -3.12
N SER A 140 1.76 -22.91 -1.93
CA SER A 140 2.40 -23.58 -0.77
C SER A 140 1.73 -24.90 -0.41
N GLN A 141 0.40 -24.92 -0.35
CA GLN A 141 -0.37 -26.12 -0.04
C GLN A 141 -0.22 -27.19 -1.12
N ALA A 142 -0.18 -26.82 -2.40
CA ALA A 142 0.04 -27.75 -3.49
C ALA A 142 1.42 -28.42 -3.43
N LEU A 143 2.48 -27.65 -3.14
CA LEU A 143 3.82 -28.22 -2.97
C LEU A 143 3.90 -29.20 -1.79
N GLN A 144 3.29 -28.83 -0.65
CA GLN A 144 3.21 -29.70 0.53
C GLN A 144 2.45 -31.00 0.23
N ALA A 145 1.32 -30.92 -0.48
CA ALA A 145 0.52 -32.09 -0.84
C ALA A 145 1.27 -33.08 -1.74
N HIS A 146 2.22 -32.60 -2.54
CA HIS A 146 3.06 -33.43 -3.41
C HIS A 146 4.42 -33.84 -2.80
N ASN A 147 4.64 -33.58 -1.50
CA ASN A 147 5.93 -33.79 -0.81
C ASN A 147 7.12 -33.12 -1.53
N ILE A 148 6.86 -32.01 -2.23
CA ILE A 148 7.90 -31.26 -2.93
C ILE A 148 8.48 -30.27 -1.91
N ASN A 149 9.70 -30.56 -1.45
CA ASN A 149 10.43 -29.64 -0.58
C ASN A 149 11.09 -28.54 -1.43
N ALA A 150 10.31 -27.54 -1.81
CA ALA A 150 10.77 -26.37 -2.54
C ALA A 150 10.40 -25.10 -1.78
N GLU A 151 11.38 -24.21 -1.59
CA GLU A 151 11.13 -22.88 -1.06
C GLU A 151 10.44 -22.02 -2.13
N ILE A 152 9.33 -21.37 -1.77
CA ILE A 152 8.58 -20.51 -2.68
C ILE A 152 9.15 -19.11 -2.67
N PHE A 153 9.31 -18.55 -3.86
CA PHE A 153 9.87 -17.23 -4.06
C PHE A 153 9.02 -16.36 -4.96
N PHE A 154 8.59 -15.22 -4.41
CA PHE A 154 7.89 -14.18 -5.15
C PHE A 154 8.89 -13.11 -5.58
N TRP A 155 9.08 -12.96 -6.89
CA TRP A 155 9.90 -11.89 -7.45
C TRP A 155 9.02 -10.73 -7.92
N SER A 156 9.46 -9.50 -7.65
CA SER A 156 8.91 -8.26 -8.19
C SER A 156 10.08 -7.40 -8.66
N LYS A 157 9.93 -6.57 -9.70
CA LYS A 157 11.05 -5.80 -10.28
C LYS A 157 11.64 -4.81 -9.25
N ARG A 158 12.68 -5.21 -8.51
CA ARG A 158 13.61 -4.30 -7.81
C ARG A 158 15.06 -4.73 -7.97
N ARG A 159 15.88 -3.77 -8.40
CA ARG A 159 17.34 -3.79 -8.43
C ARG A 159 17.82 -3.36 -7.03
N HIS A 160 18.77 -4.11 -6.47
CA HIS A 160 19.41 -3.96 -5.14
C HIS A 160 18.64 -4.56 -3.95
N ILE A 161 19.13 -5.73 -3.51
CA ILE A 161 18.68 -6.49 -2.35
C ILE A 161 19.75 -6.29 -1.27
N ASN A 162 19.41 -5.64 -0.15
CA ASN A 162 20.20 -5.73 1.07
C ASN A 162 19.74 -6.96 1.86
N ALA A 163 20.73 -7.69 2.38
CA ALA A 163 20.63 -9.02 2.94
C ALA A 163 19.72 -9.08 4.18
N SER A 164 18.64 -9.84 4.08
CA SER A 164 17.91 -10.50 5.19
C SER A 164 16.66 -11.24 4.74
N GLN A 165 16.26 -11.18 3.45
CA GLN A 165 15.09 -11.89 2.95
C GLN A 165 15.39 -12.61 1.64
N THR A 166 15.50 -13.94 1.77
CA THR A 166 14.98 -15.01 0.89
C THR A 166 15.26 -14.83 -0.64
N ARG A 167 16.02 -15.75 -1.27
CA ARG A 167 16.24 -15.92 -2.74
C ARG A 167 15.86 -17.32 -3.32
N ALA A 168 15.13 -17.41 -4.45
CA ALA A 168 14.99 -18.66 -5.23
C ALA A 168 16.06 -18.75 -6.30
N ILE A 169 16.70 -19.92 -6.39
CA ILE A 169 17.33 -20.42 -7.60
C ILE A 169 16.89 -21.88 -7.72
N ILE A 170 16.25 -22.25 -8.83
CA ILE A 170 16.02 -23.65 -9.20
C ILE A 170 17.29 -24.14 -9.88
N SER A 171 18.01 -25.07 -9.25
CA SER A 171 19.10 -25.80 -9.89
C SER A 171 18.70 -27.26 -10.04
N TYR A 172 18.80 -27.78 -11.27
CA TYR A 172 18.71 -29.22 -11.54
C TYR A 172 20.08 -29.87 -11.31
N PRO A 173 20.15 -31.07 -10.71
CA PRO A 173 21.37 -31.87 -10.72
C PRO A 173 21.55 -32.52 -12.10
N HIS A 174 22.76 -32.41 -12.67
CA HIS A 174 23.30 -33.43 -13.57
C HIS A 174 24.18 -34.37 -12.74
#